data_AF-A0A2K9NV61-F1
#
_entry.id   AF-A0A2K9NV61-F1
#
_cell.length_a   1.000
_cell.length_b   1.000
_cell.length_c   1.000
_cell.angle_alpha   90.00
_cell.angle_beta   90.00
_cell.angle_gamma   90.00
#
_symmetry.space_group_name_H-M   'P 1'
#
loop_
_entity.id
_entity.type
_entity.pdbx_description
1 polymer ?
#
loop_
_entity_poly.entity_id
_entity_poly.type
_entity_poly.pdbx_seq_one_letter_code
_entity_poly.pdbx_strand_id
1 'polypeptide(L)'
;MNIFQTLYTPIKGAFLAFDKKVDGSITFFIKHYGKSRFMIAMSKKAQYLGLEKLWEKGPKAFVYFFLFYLVRDTILYIILPIVFARMATN
;
A
#
# COMPACT_ATOMS: atom_id res chain seq x y z
N MET A 1 9.67 9.12 -41.89
CA MET A 1 9.68 8.84 -40.44
C MET A 1 8.39 9.39 -39.86
N ASN A 2 7.44 8.51 -39.52
CA ASN A 2 6.06 8.90 -39.24
C ASN A 2 5.95 9.55 -37.85
N ILE A 3 5.37 10.75 -37.79
CA ILE A 3 5.17 11.57 -36.57
C ILE A 3 4.45 10.78 -35.44
N PHE A 4 3.64 9.79 -35.82
CA PHE A 4 2.96 8.88 -34.89
C PHE A 4 3.89 7.94 -34.10
N GLN A 5 5.04 7.53 -34.66
CA GLN A 5 5.98 6.61 -34.00
C GLN A 5 6.77 7.30 -32.88
N THR A 6 7.04 8.61 -33.02
CA THR A 6 7.81 9.42 -32.05
C THR A 6 7.03 9.73 -30.77
N LEU A 7 5.69 9.74 -30.83
CA LEU A 7 4.81 9.96 -29.67
C LEU A 7 4.44 8.66 -28.93
N TYR A 8 4.41 7.52 -29.63
CA TYR A 8 3.98 6.23 -29.04
C TYR A 8 5.05 5.60 -28.13
N THR A 9 6.32 5.73 -28.50
CA THR A 9 7.47 5.20 -27.74
C THR A 9 7.62 5.76 -26.33
N PRO A 10 7.54 7.10 -26.07
CA PRO A 10 7.67 7.64 -24.71
C PRO A 10 6.51 7.27 -23.80
N ILE A 11 5.28 7.21 -24.32
CA ILE A 11 4.09 6.83 -23.55
C ILE A 11 4.20 5.37 -23.11
N LYS A 12 4.53 4.46 -24.03
CA LYS A 12 4.71 3.03 -23.71
C LYS A 12 5.82 2.80 -22.69
N GLY A 13 6.92 3.57 -22.77
CA GLY A 13 8.00 3.54 -21.77
C GLY A 13 7.56 4.00 -20.37
N ALA A 14 6.75 5.06 -20.30
CA ALA A 14 6.20 5.56 -19.04
C ALA A 14 5.25 4.55 -18.37
N PHE A 15 4.39 3.89 -19.14
CA PHE A 15 3.51 2.83 -18.63
C PHE A 15 4.30 1.63 -18.10
N LEU A 16 5.31 1.16 -18.83
CA LEU A 16 6.18 0.04 -18.38
C LEU A 16 6.96 0.38 -17.10
N ALA A 17 7.41 1.63 -16.96
CA ALA A 17 8.09 2.09 -15.74
C ALA A 17 7.13 2.20 -14.55
N PHE A 18 5.87 2.60 -14.80
CA PHE A 18 4.82 2.64 -13.78
C PHE A 18 4.43 1.23 -13.34
N ASP A 19 4.22 0.31 -14.27
CA ASP A 19 3.85 -1.08 -14.03
C ASP A 19 4.90 -1.77 -13.12
N LYS A 20 6.19 -1.65 -13.46
CA LYS A 20 7.29 -2.14 -12.61
C LYS A 20 7.30 -1.54 -11.20
N LYS A 21 6.92 -0.28 -11.04
CA LYS A 21 6.85 0.40 -9.74
C LYS A 21 5.67 -0.10 -8.91
N VAL A 22 4.55 -0.36 -9.55
CA VAL A 22 3.34 -0.92 -8.93
C VAL A 22 3.59 -2.37 -8.51
N ASP A 23 4.17 -3.20 -9.38
CA ASP A 23 4.51 -4.59 -9.06
C ASP A 23 5.46 -4.74 -7.87
N GLY A 24 6.50 -3.90 -7.82
CA GLY A 24 7.40 -3.87 -6.67
C GLY A 24 6.70 -3.46 -5.37
N SER A 25 5.70 -2.59 -5.46
CA SER A 25 4.90 -2.14 -4.31
C SER A 25 3.91 -3.22 -3.85
N ILE A 26 3.27 -3.93 -4.79
CA ILE A 26 2.35 -5.04 -4.50
C ILE A 26 3.10 -6.21 -3.88
N THR A 27 4.22 -6.60 -4.47
CA THR A 27 5.08 -7.69 -3.95
C THR A 27 5.52 -7.39 -2.51
N PHE A 28 5.93 -6.14 -2.24
CA PHE A 28 6.28 -5.70 -0.89
C PHE A 28 5.09 -5.76 0.06
N PHE A 29 3.91 -5.34 -0.40
CA PHE A 29 2.66 -5.33 0.38
C PHE A 29 2.21 -6.74 0.76
N ILE A 30 2.23 -7.69 -0.18
CA ILE A 30 1.92 -9.10 0.08
C ILE A 30 2.93 -9.71 1.06
N LYS A 31 4.24 -9.53 0.80
CA LYS A 31 5.31 -10.04 1.67
C LYS A 31 5.22 -9.51 3.11
N HIS A 32 4.66 -8.32 3.31
CA HIS A 32 4.47 -7.70 4.63
C HIS A 32 3.03 -7.75 5.13
N TYR A 33 2.19 -8.67 4.63
CA TYR A 33 0.82 -8.89 5.10
C TYR A 33 -0.04 -7.63 5.10
N GLY A 34 0.01 -6.89 3.99
CA GLY A 34 -0.74 -5.65 3.81
C GLY A 34 -0.14 -4.43 4.50
N LYS A 35 1.14 -4.49 4.90
CA LYS A 35 1.84 -3.35 5.52
C LYS A 35 2.66 -2.56 4.51
N SER A 36 2.39 -1.26 4.40
CA SER A 36 3.21 -0.33 3.63
C SER A 36 4.50 0.03 4.37
N ARG A 37 5.53 0.50 3.65
CA ARG A 37 6.80 0.99 4.24
C ARG A 37 6.57 2.09 5.27
N PHE A 38 5.64 3.00 4.97
CA PHE A 38 5.21 4.06 5.88
C PHE A 38 4.65 3.47 7.18
N MET A 39 3.77 2.48 7.07
CA MET A 39 3.13 1.85 8.22
C MET A 39 4.15 1.13 9.11
N ILE A 40 5.16 0.49 8.51
CA ILE A 40 6.25 -0.16 9.26
C ILE A 40 7.09 0.87 10.01
N ALA A 41 7.49 1.95 9.34
CA ALA A 41 8.28 3.01 9.97
C ALA A 41 7.51 3.72 11.08
N MET A 42 6.23 4.03 10.87
CA MET A 42 5.37 4.64 11.89
C MET A 42 5.05 3.69 13.03
N SER A 43 4.86 2.39 12.77
CA SER A 43 4.65 1.40 13.85
C SER A 43 5.86 1.34 14.78
N LYS A 44 7.08 1.36 14.22
CA LYS A 44 8.32 1.42 15.01
C LYS A 44 8.42 2.72 15.83
N LYS A 45 8.05 3.85 15.23
CA LYS A 45 8.02 5.15 15.95
C LYS A 45 6.96 5.18 17.04
N ALA A 46 5.78 4.59 16.80
CA ALA A 46 4.72 4.48 17.79
C ALA A 46 5.14 3.61 18.98
N GLN A 47 5.85 2.51 18.73
CA GLN A 47 6.39 1.64 19.78
C GLN A 47 7.45 2.34 20.64
N TYR A 48 8.30 3.17 20.03
CA TYR A 48 9.38 3.85 20.74
C TYR A 48 8.92 5.13 21.47
N LEU A 49 8.08 5.94 20.83
CA LEU A 49 7.64 7.24 21.36
C LEU A 49 6.32 7.18 22.15
N GLY A 50 5.52 6.12 21.96
CA GLY A 50 4.12 6.09 22.39
C GLY A 50 3.20 6.85 21.43
N LEU A 51 1.89 6.60 21.52
CA LEU A 51 0.88 7.21 20.63
C LEU A 51 0.75 8.73 20.87
N GLU A 52 0.88 9.18 22.11
CA GLU A 52 0.74 10.60 22.50
C GLU A 52 1.84 11.46 21.87
N LYS A 53 3.11 11.11 22.06
CA LYS A 53 4.24 11.86 21.48
C LYS A 53 4.31 11.74 19.96
N LEU A 54 3.72 10.69 19.39
CA LEU A 54 3.59 10.54 17.94
C LEU A 54 2.56 11.52 17.37
N TRP A 55 1.44 11.72 18.08
CA TRP A 55 0.45 12.74 17.75
C TRP A 55 1.04 14.15 17.79
N GLU A 56 1.79 14.47 18.85
CA GLU A 56 2.44 15.78 19.02
C GLU A 56 3.43 16.11 17.91
N LYS A 57 4.17 15.12 17.39
CA LYS A 57 5.14 15.34 16.30
C LYS A 57 4.50 15.50 14.93
N GLY A 58 3.29 14.98 14.72
CA GLY A 58 2.74 14.89 13.38
C GLY A 58 1.31 14.34 13.36
N PRO A 59 0.29 15.15 13.69
CA PRO A 59 -1.08 14.68 13.79
C PRO A 59 -1.62 14.19 12.44
N LYS A 60 -1.23 14.82 11.33
CA LYS A 60 -1.60 14.35 9.98
C LYS A 60 -1.05 12.94 9.70
N ALA A 61 0.23 12.72 9.98
CA ALA A 61 0.86 11.40 9.77
C ALA A 61 0.28 10.34 10.70
N PHE A 62 -0.12 10.72 11.92
CA PHE A 62 -0.84 9.85 12.84
C PHE A 62 -2.21 9.43 12.30
N VAL A 63 -3.01 10.38 11.80
CA VAL A 63 -4.32 10.07 11.22
C VAL A 63 -4.18 9.14 10.01
N TYR A 64 -3.21 9.40 9.12
CA TYR A 64 -2.93 8.48 8.02
C TYR A 64 -2.52 7.09 8.51
N PHE A 65 -1.67 7.01 9.53
CA PHE A 65 -1.29 5.75 10.15
C PHE A 65 -2.50 4.97 10.69
N PHE A 66 -3.43 5.66 11.35
CA PHE A 66 -4.67 5.07 11.86
C PHE A 66 -5.59 4.59 10.74
N LEU A 67 -5.83 5.43 9.72
CA LEU A 67 -6.64 5.06 8.56
C LEU A 67 -6.07 3.84 7.82
N PHE A 68 -4.74 3.76 7.68
CA PHE A 68 -4.09 2.60 7.07
C PHE A 68 -4.28 1.32 7.90
N TYR A 69 -4.25 1.39 9.23
CA TYR A 69 -4.57 0.25 10.09
C TYR A 69 -6.01 -0.21 9.92
N LEU A 70 -6.95 0.74 9.81
CA LEU A 70 -8.36 0.43 9.62
C LEU A 70 -8.63 -0.27 8.28
N VAL A 71 -8.00 0.19 7.19
CA VAL A 71 -8.05 -0.47 5.88
C VAL A 71 -7.42 -1.86 5.93
N ARG A 72 -6.26 -2.01 6.58
CA ARG A 72 -5.59 -3.32 6.74
C ARG A 72 -6.50 -4.30 7.48
N ASP A 73 -7.11 -3.88 8.58
CA ASP A 73 -8.01 -4.73 9.37
C ASP A 73 -9.30 -5.05 8.59
N THR A 74 -9.82 -4.11 7.80
CA THR A 74 -10.93 -4.39 6.86
C THR A 74 -10.56 -5.48 5.85
N ILE A 75 -9.38 -5.40 5.24
CA ILE A 75 -8.92 -6.42 4.28
C ILE A 75 -8.73 -7.77 4.97
N LEU A 76 -8.09 -7.80 6.14
CA LEU A 76 -7.76 -9.04 6.84
C LEU A 76 -8.96 -9.72 7.50
N TYR A 77 -9.92 -8.96 8.03
CA TYR A 77 -11.03 -9.52 8.80
C TYR A 77 -12.36 -9.55 8.03
N ILE A 78 -12.51 -8.80 6.94
CA ILE A 78 -13.73 -8.83 6.12
C ILE A 78 -13.46 -9.53 4.80
N ILE A 79 -12.51 -9.03 4.01
CA ILE A 79 -12.27 -9.56 2.65
C ILE A 79 -11.77 -11.00 2.70
N LEU A 80 -10.79 -11.28 3.55
CA LEU A 80 -10.17 -12.60 3.61
C LEU A 80 -11.15 -13.71 4.02
N PRO A 81 -12.00 -13.57 5.06
CA PRO A 81 -13.06 -14.54 5.35
C PRO A 81 -14.08 -14.71 4.23
N ILE A 82 -14.50 -13.63 3.56
CA ILE A 82 -15.42 -13.72 2.41
C ILE A 82 -14.81 -14.55 1.27
N VAL A 83 -13.54 -14.33 0.98
CA VAL A 83 -12.82 -15.09 -0.05
C VAL A 83 -12.70 -16.56 0.34
N PHE A 84 -12.34 -16.88 1.59
CA PHE A 84 -12.28 -18.25 2.08
C PHE A 84 -13.64 -18.95 2.08
N ALA A 85 -14.71 -18.28 2.51
CA ALA A 85 -16.06 -18.82 2.45
C ALA A 85 -16.47 -19.13 1.01
N ARG A 86 -16.19 -18.22 0.07
CA ARG A 86 -16.50 -18.42 -1.35
C ARG A 86 -15.71 -19.57 -1.98
N MET A 87 -14.44 -19.75 -1.59
CA MET A 87 -13.63 -20.89 -2.05
C MET A 87 -14.09 -22.22 -1.45
N ALA A 88 -14.63 -22.23 -0.23
CA ALA A 88 -15.10 -23.46 0.41
C ALA A 88 -16.49 -23.92 -0.05
N THR A 89 -17.29 -23.02 -0.66
CA THR A 89 -18.66 -23.30 -1.11
C THR A 89 -18.74 -23.67 -2.60
N ASN A 90 -17.65 -23.46 -3.35
CA ASN A 90 -17.49 -23.86 -4.75
C ASN A 90 -16.67 -25.15 -4.83
#